data_AF-A0A8C6IWX4-F1
#
_entry.id   AF-A0A8C6IWX4-F1
#
_cell.length_a   1.000
_cell.length_b   1.000
_cell.length_c   1.000
_cell.angle_alpha   90.00
_cell.angle_beta   90.00
_cell.angle_gamma   90.00
#
_symmetry.space_group_name_H-M   'P 1'
#
loop_
_entity.id
_entity.type
_entity.pdbx_description
1 polymer ?
#
loop_
_entity_poly.entity_id
_entity_poly.type
_entity_poly.pdbx_seq_one_letter_code
_entity_poly.pdbx_strand_id
1 'polypeptide(L)'
;MEAMPCQSQRLGPRPHDEPTAAGGGTTTTRLIRFAEPGEDSGSASSSSNGVAAAAIPAGEGGAAPLGPQLKLLPMNDQLRELQTIIRDKKSSRGDFVFSADRLIRLVVEEGLNQLPYTECTVTTPTGHKYEGVRFEKGNCGVSIMRSGEAMEQGLRDCCRSIRIGKILIQSDEETQRAKVYYAKFPPDIYRRKVLLMYPILSTGNTVIEAVKVLVEHGVQPSVIILLSLFSTPHGAKSIIQEFPEITILTTEVHPVAPTHFGQKYFGTD
;
A
#
# COMPACT_ATOMS: atom_id res chain seq x y z
N MET A 1 5.25 -54.96 29.49
CA MET A 1 4.10 -55.18 28.61
C MET A 1 4.49 -54.68 27.23
N GLU A 2 4.58 -55.60 26.30
CA GLU A 2 5.22 -55.47 24.98
C GLU A 2 4.53 -54.47 24.05
N ALA A 3 5.35 -53.85 23.19
CA ALA A 3 4.93 -53.10 22.01
C ALA A 3 4.88 -54.03 20.78
N MET A 4 3.81 -53.95 19.98
CA MET A 4 3.58 -54.63 18.69
C MET A 4 2.57 -53.79 17.86
N PRO A 5 2.51 -53.91 16.51
CA PRO A 5 2.94 -52.80 15.65
C PRO A 5 1.92 -52.32 14.58
N CYS A 6 2.32 -51.22 13.94
CA CYS A 6 1.76 -50.57 12.76
C CYS A 6 1.65 -51.52 11.55
N GLN A 7 0.48 -51.60 10.92
CA GLN A 7 0.28 -52.27 9.62
C GLN A 7 0.01 -51.23 8.52
N SER A 8 0.93 -51.23 7.56
CA SER A 8 0.86 -50.56 6.26
C SER A 8 -0.07 -51.35 5.32
N GLN A 9 -1.03 -50.68 4.68
CA GLN A 9 -1.64 -51.18 3.45
C GLN A 9 -1.21 -50.30 2.28
N ARG A 10 -0.47 -50.94 1.36
CA ARG A 10 -0.13 -50.45 0.03
C ARG A 10 -1.33 -50.63 -0.90
N LEU A 11 -1.71 -49.58 -1.63
CA LEU A 11 -2.50 -49.71 -2.86
C LEU A 11 -1.62 -49.23 -4.02
N GLY A 12 -1.37 -50.14 -4.97
CA GLY A 12 -0.53 -49.93 -6.14
C GLY A 12 -1.20 -49.12 -7.26
N PRO A 13 -0.45 -48.76 -8.31
CA PRO A 13 -0.89 -47.83 -9.34
C PRO A 13 -1.65 -48.56 -10.47
N ARG A 14 -2.55 -47.85 -11.14
CA ARG A 14 -3.16 -48.27 -12.42
C ARG A 14 -3.24 -47.11 -13.41
N PRO A 15 -3.26 -47.40 -14.73
CA PRO A 15 -2.33 -46.80 -15.69
C PRO A 15 -2.98 -45.81 -16.68
N HIS A 16 -2.09 -45.05 -17.33
CA HIS A 16 -2.12 -44.45 -18.68
C HIS A 16 -3.47 -44.07 -19.31
N ASP A 17 -3.61 -42.78 -19.62
CA ASP A 17 -3.97 -42.32 -20.96
C ASP A 17 -3.26 -40.98 -21.23
N GLU A 18 -2.61 -40.89 -22.39
CA GLU A 18 -1.92 -39.75 -22.98
C GLU A 18 -2.47 -39.58 -24.43
N PRO A 19 -2.10 -38.55 -25.19
CA PRO A 19 -2.63 -37.20 -25.24
C PRO A 19 -3.48 -36.93 -26.51
N THR A 20 -4.29 -35.86 -26.52
CA THR A 20 -4.90 -35.34 -27.76
C THR A 20 -4.36 -33.94 -28.06
N ALA A 21 -3.77 -33.81 -29.26
CA ALA A 21 -3.20 -32.60 -29.80
C ALA A 21 -4.22 -31.71 -30.54
N ALA A 22 -3.75 -30.48 -30.82
CA ALA A 22 -4.18 -29.52 -31.85
C ALA A 22 -5.19 -28.42 -31.46
N GLY A 23 -4.76 -27.17 -31.66
CA GLY A 23 -5.62 -26.00 -31.68
C GLY A 23 -4.85 -24.69 -31.49
N GLY A 24 -4.05 -24.29 -32.48
CA GLY A 24 -3.41 -22.98 -32.52
C GLY A 24 -4.46 -21.86 -32.52
N GLY A 25 -4.29 -20.89 -31.62
CA GLY A 25 -5.16 -19.72 -31.50
C GLY A 25 -4.33 -18.50 -31.14
N THR A 26 -4.19 -17.61 -32.11
CA THR A 26 -3.43 -16.37 -32.10
C THR A 26 -3.79 -15.46 -30.91
N THR A 27 -2.81 -15.15 -30.06
CA THR A 27 -2.91 -14.15 -29.00
C THR A 27 -3.16 -12.77 -29.62
N THR A 28 -4.41 -12.32 -29.64
CA THR A 28 -4.77 -10.94 -29.97
C THR A 28 -4.99 -10.19 -28.67
N THR A 29 -4.00 -9.40 -28.27
CA THR A 29 -4.14 -8.39 -27.22
C THR A 29 -5.19 -7.36 -27.67
N ARG A 30 -6.42 -7.48 -27.16
CA ARG A 30 -7.45 -6.45 -27.34
C ARG A 30 -7.34 -5.43 -26.20
N LEU A 31 -6.77 -4.27 -26.54
CA LEU A 31 -6.86 -3.04 -25.77
C LEU A 31 -8.34 -2.65 -25.64
N ILE A 32 -8.87 -2.64 -24.41
CA ILE A 32 -10.24 -2.19 -24.15
C ILE A 32 -10.29 -0.67 -24.41
N ARG A 33 -10.97 -0.28 -25.48
CA ARG A 33 -11.33 1.13 -25.77
C ARG A 33 -12.50 1.52 -24.88
N PHE A 34 -12.29 2.56 -24.07
CA PHE A 34 -13.38 3.27 -23.40
C PHE A 34 -14.23 3.99 -24.44
N ALA A 35 -15.55 3.92 -24.29
CA ALA A 35 -16.51 4.62 -25.12
C ALA A 35 -16.48 6.12 -24.80
N GLU A 36 -16.27 6.96 -25.80
CA GLU A 36 -16.43 8.41 -25.68
C GLU A 36 -17.92 8.78 -25.74
N PRO A 37 -18.40 9.71 -24.89
CA PRO A 37 -19.77 10.21 -24.99
C PRO A 37 -19.90 11.16 -26.19
N GLY A 38 -20.88 10.88 -27.04
CA GLY A 38 -21.18 11.62 -28.26
C GLY A 38 -21.65 13.06 -28.00
N GLU A 39 -21.21 13.95 -28.87
CA GLU A 39 -21.70 15.32 -29.02
C GLU A 39 -23.14 15.29 -29.56
N ASP A 40 -24.07 15.94 -28.85
CA ASP A 40 -25.36 16.33 -29.43
C ASP A 40 -25.61 17.81 -29.11
N SER A 41 -25.75 18.58 -30.18
CA SER A 41 -26.02 20.01 -30.21
C SER A 41 -27.49 20.30 -29.93
N GLY A 42 -27.79 21.17 -28.96
CA GLY A 42 -29.15 21.66 -28.73
C GLY A 42 -29.19 22.89 -27.83
N SER A 43 -29.42 24.05 -28.44
CA SER A 43 -29.60 25.36 -27.80
C SER A 43 -30.98 25.51 -27.14
N ALA A 44 -31.05 26.04 -25.91
CA ALA A 44 -32.10 26.98 -25.48
C ALA A 44 -31.79 27.60 -24.10
N SER A 45 -32.00 28.91 -24.03
CA SER A 45 -31.83 29.83 -22.91
C SER A 45 -32.91 29.73 -21.82
N SER A 46 -32.56 29.97 -20.54
CA SER A 46 -33.25 30.94 -19.66
C SER A 46 -32.59 31.02 -18.27
N SER A 47 -32.77 32.18 -17.63
CA SER A 47 -31.92 32.77 -16.61
C SER A 47 -32.31 32.47 -15.16
N SER A 48 -31.30 32.55 -14.28
CA SER A 48 -31.24 33.30 -13.00
C SER A 48 -31.10 32.53 -11.68
N ASN A 49 -30.22 33.12 -10.85
CA ASN A 49 -29.92 32.93 -9.43
C ASN A 49 -29.15 31.65 -9.07
N GLY A 50 -27.93 31.66 -8.55
CA GLY A 50 -27.22 32.72 -7.81
C GLY A 50 -26.71 32.15 -6.49
N VAL A 51 -25.60 31.40 -6.54
CA VAL A 51 -24.68 31.24 -5.40
C VAL A 51 -23.28 31.12 -6.00
N ALA A 52 -22.49 32.19 -5.89
CA ALA A 52 -21.11 32.20 -6.34
C ALA A 52 -20.30 31.25 -5.45
N ALA A 53 -20.02 30.05 -5.96
CA ALA A 53 -18.99 29.19 -5.40
C ALA A 53 -17.65 29.90 -5.62
N ALA A 54 -17.13 30.52 -4.56
CA ALA A 54 -15.79 31.08 -4.56
C ALA A 54 -14.81 29.94 -4.88
N ALA A 55 -14.26 29.96 -6.09
CA ALA A 55 -13.17 29.10 -6.49
C ALA A 55 -11.99 29.38 -5.56
N ILE A 56 -11.72 28.45 -4.64
CA ILE A 56 -10.48 28.43 -3.87
C ILE A 56 -9.36 28.20 -4.89
N PRO A 57 -8.32 29.06 -4.94
CA PRO A 57 -7.23 28.85 -5.86
C PRO A 57 -6.57 27.52 -5.49
N ALA A 58 -6.53 26.60 -6.44
CA ALA A 58 -5.65 25.44 -6.37
C ALA A 58 -4.24 25.98 -6.10
N GLY A 59 -3.69 25.68 -4.92
CA GLY A 59 -2.33 26.03 -4.59
C GLY A 59 -1.40 25.30 -5.56
N GLU A 60 -0.93 26.02 -6.57
CA GLU A 60 0.17 25.62 -7.45
C GLU A 60 1.47 25.57 -6.63
N GLY A 61 1.64 24.50 -5.87
CA GLY A 61 2.94 24.05 -5.39
C GLY A 61 3.55 23.16 -6.47
N GLY A 62 4.21 23.76 -7.46
CA GLY A 62 4.89 23.05 -8.55
C GLY A 62 5.95 22.08 -8.03
N ALA A 63 5.56 20.84 -7.75
CA ALA A 63 6.46 19.71 -7.65
C ALA A 63 6.67 19.20 -9.08
N ALA A 64 7.91 19.22 -9.57
CA ALA A 64 8.28 18.44 -10.75
C ALA A 64 7.75 17.01 -10.57
N PRO A 65 7.20 16.36 -11.62
CA PRO A 65 6.57 15.06 -11.47
C PRO A 65 7.59 14.08 -10.86
N LEU A 66 7.32 13.61 -9.64
CA LEU A 66 8.20 12.76 -8.83
C LEU A 66 8.31 11.32 -9.38
N GLY A 67 8.14 11.15 -10.70
CA GLY A 67 8.22 9.88 -11.42
C GLY A 67 7.01 8.97 -11.21
N PRO A 68 6.92 7.87 -11.98
CA PRO A 68 5.86 6.85 -11.86
C PRO A 68 5.91 6.07 -10.53
N GLN A 69 7.00 6.19 -9.78
CA GLN A 69 7.22 5.53 -8.49
C GLN A 69 6.31 6.07 -7.39
N LEU A 70 5.98 7.37 -7.44
CA LEU A 70 5.13 8.02 -6.45
C LEU A 70 3.67 7.94 -6.89
N LYS A 71 2.87 7.18 -6.13
CA LYS A 71 1.44 7.02 -6.30
C LYS A 71 0.70 7.81 -5.23
N LEU A 72 -0.24 8.63 -5.66
CA LEU A 72 -1.12 9.40 -4.80
C LEU A 72 -2.51 8.78 -4.78
N LEU A 73 -3.09 8.67 -3.59
CA LEU A 73 -4.50 8.34 -3.48
C LEU A 73 -5.34 9.46 -4.12
N PRO A 74 -6.44 9.13 -4.82
CA PRO A 74 -7.35 10.13 -5.36
C PRO A 74 -7.88 11.04 -4.24
N MET A 75 -7.62 12.33 -4.36
CA MET A 75 -8.05 13.32 -3.38
C MET A 75 -9.56 13.54 -3.49
N ASN A 76 -10.28 13.35 -2.38
CA ASN A 76 -11.70 13.69 -2.22
C ASN A 76 -11.93 14.42 -0.90
N ASP A 77 -13.11 14.98 -0.71
CA ASP A 77 -13.39 15.81 0.47
C ASP A 77 -13.36 15.01 1.79
N GLN A 78 -13.66 13.71 1.74
CA GLN A 78 -13.52 12.82 2.91
C GLN A 78 -12.05 12.66 3.32
N LEU A 79 -11.15 12.44 2.36
CA LEU A 79 -9.72 12.33 2.64
C LEU A 79 -9.15 13.67 3.15
N ARG A 80 -9.62 14.79 2.60
CA ARG A 80 -9.26 16.14 3.07
C ARG A 80 -9.75 16.42 4.49
N GLU A 81 -10.95 15.98 4.85
CA GLU A 81 -11.48 16.08 6.22
C GLU A 81 -10.59 15.32 7.21
N LEU A 82 -10.25 14.06 6.91
CA LEU A 82 -9.37 13.25 7.76
C LEU A 82 -8.01 13.91 7.96
N GLN A 83 -7.40 14.41 6.88
CA GLN A 83 -6.14 15.15 6.96
C GLN A 83 -6.27 16.43 7.79
N THR A 84 -7.41 17.12 7.69
CA THR A 84 -7.69 18.35 8.46
C THR A 84 -7.72 18.05 9.96
N ILE A 85 -8.44 17.01 10.39
CA ILE A 85 -8.50 16.59 11.81
C ILE A 85 -7.12 16.16 12.32
N ILE A 86 -6.37 15.38 11.53
CA ILE A 86 -5.02 14.94 11.91
C ILE A 86 -4.06 16.14 12.06
N ARG A 87 -4.20 17.18 11.24
CA ARG A 87 -3.34 18.37 11.27
C ARG A 87 -3.76 19.40 12.33
N ASP A 88 -5.01 19.36 12.80
CA ASP A 88 -5.52 20.33 13.74
C ASP A 88 -4.97 20.12 15.16
N LYS A 89 -4.36 21.18 15.70
CA LYS A 89 -3.84 21.22 17.07
C LYS A 89 -4.94 21.09 18.11
N LYS A 90 -6.16 21.58 17.83
CA LYS A 90 -7.29 21.55 18.78
C LYS A 90 -8.02 20.21 18.81
N SER A 91 -7.81 19.36 17.82
CA SER A 91 -8.46 18.05 17.75
C SER A 91 -8.04 17.15 18.92
N SER A 92 -9.03 16.49 19.53
CA SER A 92 -8.78 15.59 20.65
C SER A 92 -7.95 14.38 20.21
N ARG A 93 -7.32 13.68 21.16
CA ARG A 93 -6.61 12.44 20.84
C ARG A 93 -7.55 11.37 20.26
N GLY A 94 -8.78 11.29 20.76
CA GLY A 94 -9.79 10.34 20.26
C GLY A 94 -10.10 10.56 18.79
N ASP A 95 -10.41 11.81 18.42
CA ASP A 95 -10.73 12.17 17.03
C ASP A 95 -9.51 11.99 16.11
N PHE A 96 -8.32 12.31 16.62
CA PHE A 96 -7.06 12.10 15.90
C PHE A 96 -6.84 10.63 15.57
N VAL A 97 -6.92 9.74 16.56
CA VAL A 97 -6.70 8.29 16.36
C VAL A 97 -7.78 7.72 15.44
N PHE A 98 -9.04 8.08 15.66
CA PHE A 98 -10.14 7.65 14.80
C PHE A 98 -9.93 8.07 13.34
N SER A 99 -9.53 9.32 13.11
CA SER A 99 -9.29 9.84 11.75
C SER A 99 -8.04 9.24 11.12
N ALA A 100 -6.98 9.04 11.91
CA ALA A 100 -5.75 8.39 11.47
C ALA A 100 -6.01 6.93 11.06
N ASP A 101 -6.75 6.16 11.85
CA ASP A 101 -7.08 4.76 11.54
C ASP A 101 -7.92 4.66 10.27
N ARG A 102 -8.88 5.57 10.07
CA ARG A 102 -9.64 5.65 8.81
C ARG A 102 -8.74 5.95 7.62
N LEU A 103 -7.80 6.90 7.75
CA LEU A 103 -6.88 7.25 6.68
C LEU A 103 -5.91 6.11 6.36
N ILE A 104 -5.39 5.43 7.40
CA ILE A 104 -4.55 4.24 7.30
C ILE A 104 -5.29 3.15 6.53
N ARG A 105 -6.57 2.89 6.84
CA ARG A 105 -7.36 1.88 6.13
C ARG A 105 -7.40 2.14 4.63
N LEU A 106 -7.63 3.39 4.21
CA LEU A 106 -7.66 3.77 2.80
C LEU A 106 -6.30 3.52 2.12
N VAL A 107 -5.20 3.92 2.75
CA VAL A 107 -3.85 3.71 2.21
C VAL A 107 -3.49 2.23 2.13
N VAL A 108 -3.88 1.44 3.13
CA VAL A 108 -3.63 0.00 3.16
C VAL A 108 -4.40 -0.72 2.05
N GLU A 109 -5.69 -0.42 1.87
CA GLU A 109 -6.50 -1.02 0.79
C GLU A 109 -5.90 -0.69 -0.58
N GLU A 110 -5.51 0.58 -0.81
CA GLU A 110 -4.84 0.96 -2.05
C GLU A 110 -3.46 0.32 -2.18
N GLY A 111 -2.73 0.13 -1.08
CA GLY A 111 -1.46 -0.60 -1.06
C GLY A 111 -1.59 -2.07 -1.47
N LEU A 112 -2.67 -2.71 -1.04
CA LEU A 112 -3.00 -4.09 -1.42
C LEU A 112 -3.39 -4.19 -2.90
N ASN A 113 -4.02 -3.16 -3.45
CA ASN A 113 -4.37 -3.07 -4.87
C ASN A 113 -3.13 -3.06 -5.80
N GLN A 114 -1.95 -2.71 -5.27
CA GLN A 114 -0.69 -2.73 -6.02
C GLN A 114 -0.03 -4.13 -6.07
N LEU A 115 -0.63 -5.13 -5.43
CA LEU A 115 -0.11 -6.50 -5.41
C LEU A 115 -0.55 -7.31 -6.63
N PRO A 116 0.26 -8.28 -7.08
CA PRO A 116 -0.10 -9.10 -8.23
C PRO A 116 -1.34 -9.96 -7.96
N TYR A 117 -2.11 -10.19 -9.02
CA TYR A 117 -3.29 -11.03 -9.01
C TYR A 117 -3.35 -11.89 -10.28
N THR A 118 -4.13 -12.95 -10.21
CA THR A 118 -4.48 -13.80 -11.36
C THR A 118 -5.97 -13.71 -11.63
N GLU A 119 -6.37 -13.66 -12.90
CA GLU A 119 -7.77 -13.77 -13.31
C GLU A 119 -8.32 -15.16 -12.92
N CYS A 120 -9.59 -15.20 -12.52
CA CYS A 120 -10.27 -16.46 -12.22
C CYS A 120 -11.76 -16.36 -12.50
N THR A 121 -12.35 -17.48 -12.92
CA THR A 121 -13.80 -17.59 -13.05
C THR A 121 -14.37 -18.40 -11.89
N VAL A 122 -15.39 -17.88 -11.23
CA VAL A 122 -16.13 -18.59 -10.18
C VAL A 122 -17.56 -18.83 -10.63
N THR A 123 -18.20 -19.86 -10.06
CA THR A 123 -19.64 -20.10 -10.25
C THR A 123 -20.38 -19.48 -9.08
N THR A 124 -21.32 -18.58 -9.35
CA THR A 124 -22.14 -17.94 -8.33
C THR A 124 -23.15 -18.93 -7.74
N PRO A 125 -23.72 -18.66 -6.55
CA PRO A 125 -24.82 -19.47 -6.02
C PRO A 125 -26.04 -19.58 -6.94
N THR A 126 -26.19 -18.64 -7.87
CA THR A 126 -27.24 -18.62 -8.91
C THR A 126 -26.87 -19.41 -10.17
N GLY A 127 -25.70 -20.05 -10.21
CA GLY A 127 -25.25 -20.88 -11.33
C GLY A 127 -24.59 -20.12 -12.48
N HIS A 128 -24.45 -18.79 -12.39
CA HIS A 128 -23.79 -17.98 -13.40
C HIS A 128 -22.26 -18.01 -13.23
N LYS A 129 -21.53 -17.87 -14.33
CA LYS A 129 -20.08 -17.66 -14.29
C LYS A 129 -19.79 -16.17 -14.02
N TYR A 130 -18.94 -15.90 -13.04
CA TYR A 130 -18.43 -14.56 -12.72
C TYR A 130 -16.92 -14.51 -12.97
N GLU A 131 -16.48 -13.56 -13.78
CA GLU A 131 -15.07 -13.27 -14.03
C GLU A 131 -14.57 -12.29 -12.97
N GLY A 132 -13.59 -12.72 -12.20
CA GLY A 132 -12.99 -11.92 -11.14
C GLY A 132 -11.49 -12.14 -11.04
N VAL A 133 -10.93 -11.71 -9.92
CA VAL A 133 -9.48 -11.78 -9.68
C VAL A 133 -9.17 -12.42 -8.33
N ARG A 134 -7.98 -12.99 -8.22
CA ARG A 134 -7.45 -13.56 -6.98
C ARG A 134 -6.04 -13.05 -6.78
N PHE A 135 -5.81 -12.32 -5.68
CA PHE A 135 -4.48 -11.87 -5.31
C PHE A 135 -3.55 -13.04 -4.97
N GLU A 136 -2.29 -12.89 -5.34
CA GLU A 136 -1.26 -13.87 -5.04
C GLU A 136 -0.94 -13.90 -3.54
N LYS A 137 -0.58 -15.08 -3.05
CA LYS A 137 -0.10 -15.28 -1.68
C LYS A 137 1.38 -14.92 -1.60
N GLY A 138 1.87 -14.67 -0.38
CA GLY A 138 3.29 -14.42 -0.16
C GLY A 138 3.64 -12.97 0.19
N ASN A 139 2.68 -12.17 0.64
CA ASN A 139 2.92 -10.80 1.05
C ASN A 139 3.26 -10.75 2.55
N CYS A 140 4.01 -9.74 2.98
CA CYS A 140 4.21 -9.42 4.40
C CYS A 140 4.26 -7.91 4.62
N GLY A 141 3.86 -7.47 5.82
CA GLY A 141 4.08 -6.12 6.28
C GLY A 141 5.44 -5.99 6.97
N VAL A 142 6.05 -4.81 6.90
CA VAL A 142 7.19 -4.45 7.74
C VAL A 142 6.91 -3.08 8.34
N SER A 143 6.84 -2.99 9.66
CA SER A 143 6.67 -1.71 10.36
C SER A 143 8.02 -1.13 10.78
N ILE A 144 8.23 0.16 10.47
CA ILE A 144 9.34 0.91 11.02
C ILE A 144 8.90 1.50 12.35
N MET A 145 9.45 1.00 13.45
CA MET A 145 9.13 1.45 14.79
C MET A 145 9.58 2.90 15.02
N ARG A 146 8.85 3.70 15.80
CA ARG A 146 7.57 3.37 16.48
C ARG A 146 6.32 3.71 15.65
N SER A 147 6.37 4.77 14.84
CA SER A 147 5.19 5.29 14.12
C SER A 147 4.60 4.31 13.11
N GLY A 148 5.40 3.44 12.49
CA GLY A 148 4.93 2.40 11.58
C GLY A 148 3.99 1.39 12.23
N GLU A 149 4.04 1.23 13.56
CA GLU A 149 3.18 0.28 14.28
C GLU A 149 1.71 0.71 14.27
N ALA A 150 1.42 2.01 14.12
CA ALA A 150 0.07 2.53 13.98
C ALA A 150 -0.68 1.92 12.78
N MET A 151 0.05 1.54 11.73
CA MET A 151 -0.54 0.99 10.50
C MET A 151 -0.78 -0.52 10.58
N GLU A 152 -0.20 -1.21 11.56
CA GLU A 152 -0.28 -2.68 11.64
C GLU A 152 -1.71 -3.17 11.83
N GLN A 153 -2.51 -2.45 12.63
CA GLN A 153 -3.90 -2.83 12.86
C GLN A 153 -4.71 -2.74 11.57
N GLY A 154 -4.61 -1.62 10.85
CA GLY A 154 -5.25 -1.45 9.54
C GLY A 154 -4.87 -2.56 8.56
N LEU A 155 -3.60 -2.96 8.53
CA LEU A 155 -3.14 -4.07 7.69
C LEU A 155 -3.72 -5.43 8.10
N ARG A 156 -3.79 -5.74 9.40
CA ARG A 156 -4.39 -6.98 9.91
C ARG A 156 -5.89 -7.05 9.65
N ASP A 157 -6.57 -5.90 9.71
CA ASP A 157 -8.01 -5.82 9.46
C ASP A 157 -8.35 -6.04 7.97
N CYS A 158 -7.43 -5.77 7.04
CA CYS A 158 -7.56 -6.12 5.63
C CYS A 158 -7.10 -7.56 5.35
N CYS A 159 -6.01 -8.00 5.99
CA CYS A 159 -5.34 -9.26 5.70
C CYS A 159 -5.11 -10.09 6.98
N ARG A 160 -6.08 -10.94 7.34
CA ARG A 160 -6.07 -11.72 8.60
C ARG A 160 -4.82 -12.57 8.86
N SER A 161 -4.16 -13.07 7.82
CA SER A 161 -3.01 -13.99 7.94
C SER A 161 -1.68 -13.36 7.51
N ILE A 162 -1.57 -12.03 7.46
CA ILE A 162 -0.34 -11.36 7.05
C ILE A 162 0.73 -11.44 8.14
N ARG A 163 1.95 -11.80 7.75
CA ARG A 163 3.10 -11.77 8.64
C ARG A 163 3.64 -10.35 8.72
N ILE A 164 4.02 -9.88 9.91
CA ILE A 164 4.57 -8.55 10.13
C ILE A 164 5.97 -8.66 10.70
N GLY A 165 6.95 -8.14 9.97
CA GLY A 165 8.30 -7.87 10.47
C GLY A 165 8.39 -6.48 11.10
N LYS A 166 9.42 -6.25 11.91
CA LYS A 166 9.65 -4.96 12.57
C LYS A 166 11.10 -4.52 12.45
N ILE A 167 11.30 -3.22 12.26
CA ILE A 167 12.63 -2.59 12.25
C ILE A 167 12.61 -1.40 13.22
N LEU A 168 13.59 -1.32 14.12
CA LEU A 168 13.83 -0.15 14.95
C LEU A 168 15.01 0.61 14.39
N ILE A 169 14.76 1.83 13.95
CA ILE A 169 15.79 2.76 13.47
C ILE A 169 15.68 4.01 14.29
N GLN A 170 16.80 4.45 14.84
CA GLN A 170 16.88 5.68 15.60
C GLN A 170 18.09 6.47 15.12
N SER A 171 17.89 7.78 14.96
CA SER A 171 18.98 8.70 14.68
C SER A 171 19.83 8.85 15.94
N ASP A 172 21.12 8.60 15.79
CA ASP A 172 22.10 8.86 16.82
C ASP A 172 22.22 10.38 17.04
N GLU A 173 22.11 10.84 18.29
CA GLU A 173 22.04 12.27 18.61
C GLU A 173 23.35 13.01 18.32
N GLU A 174 24.50 12.32 18.43
CA GLU A 174 25.83 12.90 18.24
C GLU A 174 26.22 12.93 16.77
N THR A 175 25.95 11.85 16.04
CA THR A 175 26.39 11.69 14.64
C THR A 175 25.32 12.02 13.61
N GLN A 176 24.05 12.17 14.05
CA GLN A 176 22.87 12.34 13.19
C GLN A 176 22.71 11.23 12.14
N ARG A 177 23.38 10.08 12.34
CA ARG A 177 23.26 8.91 11.47
C ARG A 177 22.13 8.02 11.94
N ALA A 178 21.34 7.52 11.00
CA ALA A 178 20.35 6.49 11.28
C ALA A 178 21.07 5.19 11.63
N LYS A 179 20.78 4.61 12.80
CA LYS A 179 21.32 3.32 13.23
C LYS A 179 20.19 2.32 13.44
N VAL A 180 20.43 1.09 12.99
CA VAL A 180 19.51 -0.03 13.14
C VAL A 180 19.76 -0.68 14.51
N TYR A 181 18.76 -0.64 15.38
CA TYR A 181 18.83 -1.23 16.72
C TYR A 181 18.18 -2.61 16.80
N TYR A 182 17.21 -2.86 15.94
CA TYR A 182 16.46 -4.11 15.91
C TYR A 182 15.92 -4.35 14.50
N ALA A 183 16.04 -5.58 14.02
CA ALA A 183 15.38 -6.03 12.80
C ALA A 183 14.95 -7.48 12.98
N LYS A 184 13.66 -7.76 12.81
CA LYS A 184 13.13 -9.12 12.85
C LYS A 184 12.09 -9.31 11.77
N PHE A 185 12.33 -10.28 10.90
CA PHE A 185 11.51 -10.54 9.72
C PHE A 185 11.01 -11.98 9.70
N PRO A 186 9.98 -12.28 8.89
CA PRO A 186 9.69 -13.65 8.50
C PRO A 186 10.93 -14.31 7.88
N PRO A 187 11.22 -15.59 8.17
CA PRO A 187 12.42 -16.28 7.67
C PRO A 187 12.46 -16.40 6.15
N ASP A 188 11.31 -16.24 5.49
CA ASP A 188 11.12 -16.33 4.05
C ASP A 188 10.91 -14.96 3.37
N ILE A 189 11.28 -13.84 4.03
CA ILE A 189 11.04 -12.48 3.53
C ILE A 189 11.63 -12.21 2.14
N TYR A 190 12.78 -12.80 1.80
CA TYR A 190 13.44 -12.66 0.50
C TYR A 190 12.61 -13.13 -0.70
N ARG A 191 11.53 -13.91 -0.47
CA ARG A 191 10.60 -14.38 -1.53
C ARG A 191 9.27 -13.63 -1.53
N ARG A 192 9.11 -12.63 -0.67
CA ARG A 192 7.83 -11.97 -0.39
C ARG A 192 7.77 -10.56 -0.98
N LYS A 193 6.57 -10.10 -1.28
CA LYS A 193 6.29 -8.67 -1.48
C LYS A 193 6.20 -8.00 -0.11
N VAL A 194 6.81 -6.82 0.03
CA VAL A 194 6.92 -6.12 1.30
C VAL A 194 6.09 -4.84 1.27
N LEU A 195 5.11 -4.75 2.15
CA LEU A 195 4.40 -3.52 2.48
C LEU A 195 5.15 -2.83 3.63
N LEU A 196 6.04 -1.90 3.30
CA LEU A 196 6.83 -1.15 4.28
C LEU A 196 5.97 0.00 4.82
N MET A 197 5.71 0.04 6.13
CA MET A 197 4.77 0.98 6.74
C MET A 197 5.50 2.05 7.53
N TYR A 198 5.33 3.31 7.13
CA TYR A 198 5.85 4.48 7.83
C TYR A 198 4.99 5.73 7.56
N PRO A 199 4.13 6.17 8.49
CA PRO A 199 3.10 7.18 8.22
C PRO A 199 3.60 8.56 7.78
N ILE A 200 4.79 8.96 8.24
CA ILE A 200 5.30 10.33 8.07
C ILE A 200 6.64 10.29 7.35
N LEU A 201 6.66 10.71 6.09
CA LEU A 201 7.87 10.82 5.31
C LEU A 201 8.40 12.26 5.28
N SER A 202 9.33 12.58 6.18
CA SER A 202 9.96 13.90 6.26
C SER A 202 11.22 14.03 5.40
N THR A 203 12.35 13.44 5.82
CA THR A 203 13.63 13.52 5.06
C THR A 203 13.89 12.31 4.17
N GLY A 204 13.29 11.16 4.49
CA GLY A 204 13.52 9.89 3.81
C GLY A 204 14.60 9.02 4.44
N ASN A 205 15.49 9.57 5.26
CA ASN A 205 16.66 8.85 5.80
C ASN A 205 16.29 7.56 6.55
N THR A 206 15.27 7.60 7.41
CA THR A 206 14.80 6.42 8.16
C THR A 206 14.32 5.31 7.23
N VAL A 207 13.61 5.67 6.16
CA VAL A 207 13.09 4.69 5.20
C VAL A 207 14.21 4.17 4.32
N ILE A 208 15.14 5.03 3.90
CA ILE A 208 16.33 4.61 3.15
C ILE A 208 17.09 3.53 3.92
N GLU A 209 17.36 3.78 5.21
CA GLU A 209 18.05 2.82 6.06
C GLU A 209 17.24 1.53 6.25
N ALA A 210 15.91 1.62 6.41
CA ALA A 210 15.05 0.44 6.47
C ALA A 210 15.11 -0.40 5.19
N VAL A 211 15.12 0.24 4.02
CA VAL A 211 15.22 -0.43 2.73
C VAL A 211 16.59 -1.09 2.58
N LYS A 212 17.68 -0.45 3.03
CA LYS A 212 19.03 -1.06 3.06
C LYS A 212 19.03 -2.37 3.86
N VAL A 213 18.46 -2.36 5.07
CA VAL A 213 18.32 -3.57 5.89
C VAL A 213 17.51 -4.65 5.16
N LEU A 214 16.41 -4.28 4.49
CA LEU A 214 15.61 -5.25 3.73
C LEU A 214 16.41 -5.87 2.56
N VAL A 215 17.21 -5.06 1.86
CA VAL A 215 18.10 -5.51 0.78
C VAL A 215 19.18 -6.45 1.31
N GLU A 216 19.77 -6.17 2.47
CA GLU A 216 20.70 -7.07 3.15
C GLU A 216 20.07 -8.44 3.48
N HIS A 217 18.75 -8.47 3.69
CA HIS A 217 17.98 -9.69 3.91
C HIS A 217 17.46 -10.33 2.61
N GLY A 218 17.96 -9.89 1.44
CA GLY A 218 17.65 -10.46 0.12
C GLY A 218 16.35 -9.96 -0.51
N VAL A 219 15.73 -8.90 0.02
CA VAL A 219 14.55 -8.29 -0.58
C VAL A 219 14.97 -7.33 -1.68
N GLN A 220 14.40 -7.45 -2.87
CA GLN A 220 14.67 -6.53 -3.98
C GLN A 220 13.89 -5.21 -3.81
N PRO A 221 14.47 -4.04 -4.09
CA PRO A 221 13.75 -2.76 -3.99
C PRO A 221 12.46 -2.70 -4.82
N SER A 222 12.46 -3.34 -6.00
CA SER A 222 11.30 -3.44 -6.91
C SER A 222 10.08 -4.16 -6.34
N VAL A 223 10.24 -4.90 -5.24
CA VAL A 223 9.14 -5.62 -4.56
C VAL A 223 8.68 -4.96 -3.27
N ILE A 224 9.23 -3.78 -2.96
CA ILE A 224 8.89 -2.99 -1.78
C ILE A 224 7.90 -1.90 -2.18
N ILE A 225 6.78 -1.86 -1.46
CA ILE A 225 5.78 -0.80 -1.55
C ILE A 225 5.78 -0.07 -0.21
N LEU A 226 6.25 1.16 -0.20
CA LEU A 226 6.22 2.05 0.95
C LEU A 226 4.83 2.66 1.10
N LEU A 227 4.16 2.36 2.20
CA LEU A 227 2.89 2.95 2.61
C LEU A 227 3.16 4.11 3.57
N SER A 228 2.79 5.31 3.15
CA SER A 228 2.86 6.53 3.94
C SER A 228 1.51 7.25 3.95
N LEU A 229 1.26 8.06 4.96
CA LEU A 229 0.09 8.95 4.99
C LEU A 229 0.48 10.33 4.44
N PHE A 230 1.61 10.85 4.91
CA PHE A 230 2.08 12.20 4.61
C PHE A 230 3.50 12.14 4.05
N SER A 231 3.74 12.80 2.92
CA SER A 231 5.07 12.86 2.31
C SER A 231 5.50 14.30 2.06
N THR A 232 6.76 14.63 2.32
CA THR A 232 7.36 15.84 1.75
C THR A 232 7.90 15.55 0.35
N PRO A 233 8.00 16.57 -0.54
CA PRO A 233 8.66 16.41 -1.83
C PRO A 233 10.11 15.95 -1.69
N HIS A 234 10.82 16.48 -0.68
CA HIS A 234 12.22 16.14 -0.41
C HIS A 234 12.36 14.67 0.00
N GLY A 235 11.53 14.21 0.95
CA GLY A 235 11.58 12.83 1.43
C GLY A 235 11.29 11.80 0.34
N ALA A 236 10.27 12.04 -0.49
CA ALA A 236 9.96 11.16 -1.63
C ALA A 236 11.12 11.13 -2.64
N LYS A 237 11.66 12.31 -3.00
CA LYS A 237 12.77 12.42 -3.95
C LYS A 237 14.02 11.69 -3.47
N SER A 238 14.40 11.86 -2.21
CA SER A 238 15.59 11.20 -1.64
C SER A 238 15.48 9.68 -1.70
N ILE A 239 14.30 9.13 -1.42
CA ILE A 239 14.06 7.67 -1.51
C ILE A 239 14.15 7.20 -2.95
N ILE A 240 13.48 7.89 -3.89
CA ILE A 240 13.44 7.48 -5.30
C ILE A 240 14.83 7.58 -5.94
N GLN A 241 15.65 8.55 -5.53
CA GLN A 241 17.02 8.68 -5.99
C GLN A 241 17.91 7.51 -5.53
N GLU A 242 17.76 7.05 -4.29
CA GLU A 242 18.52 5.91 -3.76
C GLU A 242 17.98 4.57 -4.29
N PHE A 243 16.66 4.45 -4.43
CA PHE A 243 15.95 3.23 -4.85
C PHE A 243 14.96 3.52 -5.98
N PRO A 244 15.43 3.58 -7.24
CA PRO A 244 14.58 3.98 -8.38
C PRO A 244 13.41 3.03 -8.69
N GLU A 245 13.45 1.79 -8.20
CA GLU A 245 12.42 0.77 -8.43
C GLU A 245 11.39 0.68 -7.30
N ILE A 246 11.57 1.40 -6.20
CA ILE A 246 10.62 1.37 -5.07
C ILE A 246 9.31 2.05 -5.45
N THR A 247 8.19 1.52 -4.98
CA THR A 247 6.89 2.21 -5.08
C THR A 247 6.60 2.95 -3.78
N ILE A 248 6.25 4.23 -3.87
CA ILE A 248 5.79 5.03 -2.73
C ILE A 248 4.30 5.30 -2.93
N LEU A 249 3.48 4.89 -1.97
CA LEU A 249 2.06 5.19 -1.94
C LEU A 249 1.77 6.13 -0.76
N THR A 250 1.19 7.31 -1.05
CA THR A 250 0.89 8.32 -0.03
C THR A 250 -0.44 9.03 -0.30
N THR A 251 -1.02 9.65 0.72
CA THR A 251 -2.29 10.39 0.57
C THR A 251 -2.08 11.82 0.09
N GLU A 252 -0.92 12.39 0.41
CA GLU A 252 -0.55 13.73 -0.03
C GLU A 252 0.97 13.90 -0.13
N VAL A 253 1.36 14.89 -0.94
CA VAL A 253 2.68 15.50 -0.91
C VAL A 253 2.55 16.96 -0.44
N HIS A 254 3.15 17.29 0.69
CA HIS A 254 3.07 18.62 1.28
C HIS A 254 4.44 19.04 1.84
N PRO A 255 4.87 20.31 1.72
CA PRO A 255 6.17 20.77 2.22
C PRO A 255 6.40 20.52 3.72
N VAL A 256 5.31 20.53 4.49
CA VAL A 256 5.33 20.32 5.95
C VAL A 256 4.53 19.06 6.31
N ALA A 257 5.21 18.08 6.89
CA ALA A 257 4.61 16.86 7.39
C ALA A 257 4.25 16.97 8.89
N PRO A 258 3.17 16.31 9.38
CA PRO A 258 2.78 16.35 10.78
C PRO A 258 3.70 15.45 11.63
N THR A 259 4.85 15.99 12.04
CA THR A 259 5.89 15.25 12.80
C THR A 259 5.43 14.77 14.17
N HIS A 260 4.40 15.39 14.75
CA HIS A 260 3.80 15.00 16.03
C HIS A 260 2.92 13.74 15.95
N PHE A 261 2.75 13.14 14.77
CA PHE A 261 1.84 12.00 14.55
C PHE A 261 2.06 10.86 15.56
N GLY A 262 3.31 10.41 15.70
CA GLY A 262 3.63 9.30 16.60
C GLY A 262 3.29 9.62 18.06
N GLN A 263 3.62 10.82 18.53
CA GLN A 263 3.35 11.25 19.90
C GLN A 263 1.84 11.28 20.18
N LYS A 264 1.07 11.95 19.32
CA LYS A 264 -0.38 12.09 19.50
C LYS A 264 -1.13 10.77 19.35
N TYR A 265 -0.74 9.92 18.39
CA TYR A 265 -1.35 8.61 18.18
C TYR A 265 -1.18 7.71 19.42
N PHE A 266 0.07 7.59 19.91
CA PHE A 266 0.36 6.75 21.07
C PHE A 266 0.08 7.42 22.42
N GLY A 267 -0.22 8.72 22.45
CA GLY A 267 -0.47 9.48 23.70
C GLY A 267 0.80 9.66 24.53
N THR A 268 1.90 10.02 23.87
CA THR A 268 3.20 10.31 24.50
C THR A 268 3.66 11.75 24.25
N ASP A 269 2.72 12.64 23.99
CA ASP A 269 2.90 14.09 23.88
C ASP A 269 3.00 14.80 25.24
#